data_AF-A4SAA9-F1
#
_entry.id   AF-A4SAA9-F1
#
_cell.length_a   1.000
_cell.length_b   1.000
_cell.length_c   1.000
_cell.angle_alpha   90.00
_cell.angle_beta   90.00
_cell.angle_gamma   90.00
#
_symmetry.space_group_name_H-M   'P 1'
#
loop_
_entity.id
_entity.type
_entity.pdbx_description
1 polymer ?
#
loop_
_entity_poly.entity_id
_entity_poly.type
_entity_poly.pdbx_seq_one_letter_code
_entity_poly.pdbx_strand_id
1 'polypeptide(L)'
;MVVGSAVHRNHFSDSKGSEWYTIKVVELLTRRGHDIVQRLSALPDDDFVYLANARYFFPTGGGYGGQASICVERLGGTSSWWRWFRHRKVER
;
A
#
# COMPACT_ATOMS: atom_id res chain seq x y z
N MET A 1 -4.99 5.07 -7.43
CA MET A 1 -4.30 5.42 -6.18
C MET A 1 -3.70 4.17 -5.60
N VAL A 2 -2.38 4.16 -5.40
CA VAL A 2 -1.65 3.07 -4.75
C VAL A 2 -1.21 3.58 -3.40
N VAL A 3 -1.50 2.85 -2.32
CA VAL A 3 -1.21 3.30 -0.96
C VAL A 3 -0.31 2.29 -0.25
N GLY A 4 0.70 2.79 0.47
CA GLY A 4 1.57 2.04 1.37
C GLY A 4 1.73 2.76 2.70
N SER A 5 1.85 2.01 3.80
CA SER A 5 2.13 2.53 5.14
C SER A 5 3.62 2.38 5.46
N ALA A 6 4.24 3.44 5.97
CA ALA A 6 5.69 3.56 6.09
C ALA A 6 6.24 3.37 7.52
N VAL A 7 5.42 3.13 8.55
CA VAL A 7 5.94 3.11 9.94
C VAL A 7 5.29 2.01 10.80
N HIS A 8 6.06 0.98 11.11
CA HIS A 8 5.79 0.08 12.24
C HIS A 8 6.76 0.40 13.38
N ARG A 9 6.26 0.99 14.47
CA ARG A 9 6.97 1.00 15.77
C ARG A 9 6.82 -0.40 16.38
N ASN A 10 7.85 -1.24 16.25
CA ASN A 10 8.29 -2.27 17.22
C ASN A 10 9.04 -3.45 16.57
N HIS A 11 10.10 -3.19 15.81
CA HIS A 11 11.18 -4.17 15.68
C HIS A 11 12.51 -3.43 15.52
N PHE A 12 13.30 -3.40 16.59
CA PHE A 12 14.69 -2.93 16.56
C PHE A 12 15.55 -3.98 15.84
N SER A 13 15.57 -3.95 14.51
CA SER A 13 16.66 -4.45 13.67
C SER A 13 16.44 -3.93 12.24
N ASP A 14 17.21 -2.90 11.84
CA ASP A 14 17.28 -2.32 10.50
C ASP A 14 16.04 -1.57 9.94
N SER A 15 15.69 -0.44 10.56
CA SER A 15 14.74 0.53 9.98
C SER A 15 15.16 1.08 8.61
N LYS A 16 16.45 1.00 8.25
CA LYS A 16 16.99 1.45 6.96
C LYS A 16 16.43 0.65 5.77
N GLY A 17 16.14 -0.64 5.96
CA GLY A 17 15.60 -1.49 4.89
C GLY A 17 14.18 -1.12 4.49
N SER A 18 13.31 -0.81 5.47
CA SER A 18 11.92 -0.42 5.22
C SER A 18 11.81 0.95 4.56
N GLU A 19 12.65 1.89 4.96
CA GLU A 19 12.68 3.23 4.38
C GLU A 19 13.18 3.18 2.93
N TRP A 20 14.30 2.49 2.68
CA TRP A 20 14.83 2.31 1.33
C TRP A 20 13.82 1.61 0.40
N TYR A 21 13.15 0.56 0.88
CA TYR A 21 12.11 -0.12 0.11
C TYR A 21 10.97 0.83 -0.27
N THR A 22 10.49 1.62 0.68
CA THR A 22 9.43 2.60 0.45
C THR A 22 9.85 3.62 -0.62
N ILE A 23 11.07 4.14 -0.54
CA ILE A 23 11.64 5.05 -1.53
C ILE A 23 11.65 4.40 -2.93
N LYS A 24 12.10 3.14 -3.04
CA LYS A 24 12.14 2.43 -4.33
C LYS A 24 10.77 2.13 -4.92
N VAL A 25 9.79 1.80 -4.09
CA VAL A 25 8.40 1.62 -4.55
C VAL A 25 7.84 2.95 -5.07
N VAL A 26 8.07 4.04 -4.36
CA VAL A 26 7.63 5.38 -4.77
C VAL A 26 8.30 5.78 -6.09
N GLU A 27 9.62 5.68 -6.19
CA GLU A 27 10.37 5.96 -7.43
C GLU A 27 9.83 5.15 -8.62
N LEU A 28 9.58 3.84 -8.43
CA LEU A 28 9.07 2.97 -9.48
C LEU A 28 7.69 3.40 -9.98
N LEU A 29 6.79 3.74 -9.06
CA LEU A 29 5.41 4.09 -9.40
C LEU A 29 5.33 5.50 -9.99
N THR A 30 6.09 6.46 -9.47
CA THR A 30 6.21 7.80 -10.04
C THR A 30 6.76 7.76 -11.46
N ARG A 31 7.82 6.97 -11.72
CA ARG A 31 8.36 6.77 -13.09
C ARG A 31 7.36 6.15 -14.06
N ARG A 32 6.34 5.45 -13.54
CA ARG A 32 5.24 4.88 -14.35
C ARG A 32 4.05 5.83 -14.52
N GLY A 33 4.18 7.08 -14.10
CA GLY A 33 3.17 8.13 -14.24
C GLY A 33 2.03 8.03 -13.22
N HIS A 34 2.24 7.35 -12.10
CA HIS A 34 1.24 7.31 -11.03
C HIS A 34 1.43 8.46 -10.05
N ASP A 35 0.32 9.08 -9.65
CA ASP A 35 0.31 10.03 -8.54
C ASP A 35 0.38 9.28 -7.20
N ILE A 36 1.34 9.67 -6.36
CA ILE A 36 1.70 8.97 -5.12
C ILE A 36 1.38 9.85 -3.92
N VAL A 37 0.39 9.43 -3.13
CA VAL A 37 0.06 10.05 -1.86
C VAL A 37 0.77 9.28 -0.74
N GLN A 38 1.76 9.91 -0.12
CA GLN A 38 2.37 9.41 1.11
C GLN A 38 1.67 10.05 2.31
N ARG A 39 1.02 9.23 3.14
CA ARG A 39 0.49 9.70 4.42
C ARG A 39 1.57 9.59 5.49
N LEU A 40 1.98 10.74 6.03
CA LEU A 40 2.98 10.87 7.10
C LEU A 40 2.34 11.14 8.46
N SER A 41 1.01 11.04 8.59
CA SER A 41 0.29 11.35 9.83
C SER A 41 0.72 10.46 11.01
N ALA A 42 1.33 9.29 10.75
CA ALA A 42 1.79 8.32 11.76
C ALA A 42 0.69 7.90 12.77
N LEU A 43 -0.57 8.17 12.44
CA LEU A 43 -1.75 7.76 13.20
C LEU A 43 -2.27 6.46 12.57
N PRO A 44 -2.12 5.32 13.26
CA PRO A 44 -2.43 4.01 12.68
C PRO A 44 -3.90 3.86 12.32
N ASP A 45 -4.83 4.45 13.09
CA ASP A 45 -6.26 4.32 12.81
C ASP A 45 -6.66 5.07 11.52
N ASP A 46 -6.12 6.29 11.35
CA ASP A 46 -6.34 7.10 10.16
C ASP A 46 -5.76 6.45 8.90
N ASP A 47 -4.57 5.87 9.04
CA ASP A 47 -3.93 5.12 7.97
C ASP A 47 -4.77 3.88 7.64
N PHE A 48 -5.35 3.21 8.64
CA PHE A 48 -6.16 2.02 8.43
C PHE A 48 -7.43 2.33 7.65
N VAL A 49 -8.17 3.36 8.06
CA VAL A 49 -9.40 3.81 7.36
C VAL A 49 -9.09 4.17 5.92
N TYR A 50 -7.97 4.85 5.69
CA TYR A 50 -7.57 5.26 4.34
C TYR A 50 -7.15 4.07 3.47
N LEU A 51 -6.38 3.13 4.01
CA LEU A 51 -5.99 1.91 3.32
C LEU A 51 -7.19 1.02 3.00
N ALA A 52 -8.12 0.86 3.96
CA ALA A 52 -9.32 0.05 3.82
C ALA A 52 -10.22 0.51 2.67
N ASN A 53 -10.24 1.80 2.36
CA ASN A 53 -11.03 2.39 1.28
C ASN A 53 -10.31 2.39 -0.09
N ALA A 54 -9.11 1.82 -0.19
CA ALA A 54 -8.37 1.79 -1.45
C ALA A 54 -9.03 0.83 -2.46
N ARG A 55 -9.19 1.28 -3.72
CA ARG A 55 -9.63 0.41 -4.81
C ARG A 55 -8.62 -0.72 -5.10
N TYR A 56 -7.34 -0.43 -4.96
CA TYR A 56 -6.23 -1.37 -5.11
C TYR A 56 -5.31 -1.22 -3.91
N PHE A 57 -5.14 -2.28 -3.14
CA PHE A 57 -4.26 -2.32 -1.97
C PHE A 57 -3.24 -3.44 -2.14
N PHE A 58 -2.01 -3.23 -1.70
CA PHE A 58 -0.96 -4.23 -1.78
C PHE A 58 -0.48 -4.56 -0.37
N PRO A 59 -1.01 -5.61 0.26
CA PRO A 59 -0.57 -5.99 1.59
C PRO A 59 0.90 -6.43 1.53
N THR A 60 1.75 -5.84 2.35
CA THR A 60 3.17 -6.20 2.49
C THR A 60 3.41 -7.27 3.57
N GLY A 61 2.33 -7.86 4.09
CA GLY A 61 2.35 -8.84 5.18
C GLY A 61 2.08 -8.23 6.56
N GLY A 62 2.09 -9.10 7.59
CA GLY A 62 1.81 -8.71 8.98
C GLY A 62 0.31 -8.59 9.32
N GLY A 63 0.01 -8.51 10.62
CA GLY A 63 -1.37 -8.48 11.12
C GLY A 63 -2.16 -7.27 10.61
N TYR A 64 -1.54 -6.09 10.63
CA TYR A 64 -2.18 -4.85 10.18
C TYR A 64 -2.52 -4.84 8.69
N GLY A 65 -1.55 -5.20 7.83
CA GLY A 65 -1.77 -5.30 6.38
C GLY A 65 -2.82 -6.36 6.01
N GLY A 66 -2.86 -7.47 6.75
CA GLY A 66 -3.89 -8.50 6.57
C GLY A 66 -5.30 -7.96 6.85
N GLN A 67 -5.49 -7.24 7.96
CA GLN A 67 -6.78 -6.67 8.31
C GLN A 67 -7.24 -5.62 7.29
N ALA A 68 -6.34 -4.73 6.86
CA ALA A 68 -6.65 -3.75 5.82
C ALA A 68 -7.05 -4.43 4.50
N SER A 69 -6.37 -5.52 4.13
CA SER A 69 -6.68 -6.30 2.92
C SER A 69 -8.10 -6.88 2.94
N ILE A 70 -8.53 -7.42 4.09
CA ILE A 70 -9.88 -7.97 4.26
C ILE A 70 -10.92 -6.86 4.08
N CYS A 71 -10.69 -5.69 4.68
CA CYS A 71 -11.59 -4.54 4.54
C CYS A 71 -11.69 -4.07 3.09
N VAL A 72 -10.56 -3.96 2.39
CA VAL A 72 -10.52 -3.58 0.97
C VAL A 72 -11.37 -4.51 0.11
N GLU A 73 -11.21 -5.82 0.29
CA GLU A 73 -11.98 -6.81 -0.48
C GLU A 73 -13.48 -6.77 -0.16
N ARG A 74 -13.83 -6.59 1.12
CA ARG A 74 -15.23 -6.45 1.54
C ARG A 74 -15.90 -5.20 0.98
N LEU A 75 -15.14 -4.12 0.77
CA LEU A 75 -15.62 -2.86 0.19
C LEU A 75 -15.58 -2.86 -1.35
N GLY A 76 -15.29 -4.00 -1.98
CA GLY A 76 -15.29 -4.15 -3.45
C GLY A 76 -13.99 -3.71 -4.14
N GLY A 77 -12.95 -3.40 -3.37
CA GLY A 77 -11.59 -3.23 -3.86
C GLY A 77 -10.88 -4.57 -4.12
N THR A 78 -9.61 -4.51 -4.49
CA THR A 78 -8.79 -5.71 -4.70
C THR A 78 -7.43 -5.59 -4.01
N SER A 79 -7.03 -6.66 -3.33
CA SER A 79 -5.70 -6.80 -2.71
C SER A 79 -4.68 -7.52 -3.62
N SER A 80 -5.14 -8.05 -4.75
CA SER A 80 -4.38 -8.97 -5.60
C SER A 80 -3.50 -8.27 -6.64
N TRP A 81 -2.19 -8.54 -6.59
CA TRP A 81 -1.20 -8.13 -7.60
C TRP A 81 -1.60 -8.50 -9.03
N TRP A 82 -2.10 -9.72 -9.22
CA TRP A 82 -2.47 -10.23 -10.54
C TRP A 82 -3.66 -9.49 -11.17
N ARG A 83 -4.65 -9.12 -10.35
CA ARG A 83 -5.83 -8.37 -10.81
C ARG A 83 -5.47 -6.96 -11.26
N TRP A 84 -4.53 -6.31 -10.57
CA TRP A 84 -4.03 -4.99 -10.96
C TRP A 84 -3.34 -5.01 -12.33
N PHE A 85 -2.43 -5.97 -12.55
CA PHE A 85 -1.76 -6.10 -13.86
C PHE A 85 -2.72 -6.47 -14.99
N ARG A 86 -3.76 -7.25 -14.70
CA ARG A 86 -4.75 -7.67 -15.70
C ARG A 86 -5.63 -6.52 -16.19
N HIS A 87 -6.09 -5.65 -15.29
CA HIS A 87 -6.90 -4.48 -15.66
C HIS A 87 -6.17 -3.54 -16.65
N ARG A 88 -4.84 -3.44 -16.55
CA ARG A 88 -4.01 -2.57 -17.40
C ARG A 88 -3.80 -3.06 -18.83
N LYS A 89 -4.14 -4.31 -19.16
CA LYS A 89 -4.07 -4.80 -20.56
C LYS A 89 -5.25 -4.36 -21.42
N VAL A 90 -6.34 -3.90 -20.81
CA VAL A 90 -7.58 -3.54 -21.51
C VAL A 90 -7.63 -2.05 -21.89
N GLU A 91 -6.75 -1.22 -21.31
CA GLU A 91 -6.71 0.24 -21.54
C GLU A 91 -5.56 0.68 -22.47
N ARG A 92 -5.09 -0.20 -23.37
CA ARG A 92 -4.09 0.14 -24.41
C ARG A 92 -4.69 0.14 -25.80
#